data_AF-A0A9Q3Q2V6-F1
#
_entry.id   AF-A0A9Q3Q2V6-F1
#
_cell.length_a   1.000
_cell.length_b   1.000
_cell.length_c   1.000
_cell.angle_alpha   90.00
_cell.angle_beta   90.00
_cell.angle_gamma   90.00
#
_symmetry.space_group_name_H-M   'P 1'
#
loop_
_entity.id
_entity.type
_entity.pdbx_description
1 polymer ?
#
loop_
_entity_poly.entity_id
_entity_poly.type
_entity_poly.pdbx_seq_one_letter_code
_entity_poly.pdbx_strand_id
1 'polypeptide(L)'
;MCCQQKVCEMTEERVKAYEELKKSPTNSPFLLIPDWKLPFKVYIDSFGEGIGDSLHQTQIINDKSVEGPIWFISRQINPTPTKHQMECLFLVWALEKSYYYLD
;
A
#
# COMPACT_ATOMS: atom_id res chain seq x y z
N MET A 1 -18.32 -17.77 -13.39
CA MET A 1 -17.83 -19.17 -13.39
C MET A 1 -17.38 -19.52 -11.98
N CYS A 2 -18.02 -20.57 -11.43
CA CYS A 2 -17.72 -21.33 -10.22
C CYS A 2 -17.53 -20.58 -8.89
N CYS A 3 -18.62 -20.50 -8.11
CA CYS A 3 -18.55 -20.56 -6.66
C CYS A 3 -17.81 -21.84 -6.26
N GLN A 4 -16.51 -21.74 -5.96
CA GLN A 4 -15.86 -22.79 -5.18
C GLN A 4 -16.40 -22.69 -3.76
N GLN A 5 -17.25 -23.64 -3.35
CA GLN A 5 -17.57 -23.88 -1.95
C GLN A 5 -16.31 -24.39 -1.22
N LYS A 6 -15.31 -23.52 -1.07
CA LYS A 6 -14.23 -23.75 -0.12
C LYS A 6 -14.82 -23.50 1.26
N VAL A 7 -14.89 -24.55 2.08
CA VAL A 7 -15.17 -24.42 3.50
C VAL A 7 -14.01 -23.61 4.09
N CYS A 8 -14.26 -22.33 4.38
CA CYS A 8 -13.28 -21.48 5.03
C CYS A 8 -13.42 -21.68 6.53
N GLU A 9 -12.60 -22.56 7.09
CA GLU A 9 -12.59 -22.83 8.52
C GLU A 9 -12.22 -21.56 9.31
N MET A 10 -13.02 -21.24 10.32
CA MET A 10 -12.85 -20.04 11.14
C MET A 10 -11.89 -20.32 12.32
N THR A 11 -10.61 -20.51 12.01
CA THR A 11 -9.55 -20.70 13.02
C THR A 11 -9.37 -19.44 13.87
N GLU A 12 -8.90 -19.58 15.12
CA GLU A 12 -8.64 -18.45 16.03
C GLU A 12 -7.74 -17.36 15.39
N GLU A 13 -6.71 -17.75 14.66
CA GLU A 13 -5.81 -16.81 13.96
C GLU A 13 -6.55 -15.95 12.92
N ARG A 14 -7.42 -16.58 12.13
CA ARG A 14 -8.24 -15.88 11.12
C ARG A 14 -9.24 -14.93 11.77
N VAL A 15 -9.87 -15.35 12.87
CA VAL A 15 -10.76 -14.48 13.64
C VAL A 15 -9.98 -13.27 14.15
N LYS A 16 -8.80 -13.49 14.73
CA LYS A 16 -7.95 -12.42 15.22
C LYS A 16 -7.53 -11.45 14.11
N ALA A 17 -7.06 -11.97 12.97
CA ALA A 17 -6.68 -11.16 11.82
C ALA A 17 -7.88 -10.37 11.26
N TYR A 18 -9.07 -10.94 11.26
CA TYR A 18 -10.30 -10.25 10.87
C TYR A 18 -10.68 -9.13 11.84
N GLU A 19 -10.56 -9.37 13.15
CA GLU A 19 -10.78 -8.33 14.17
C GLU A 19 -9.76 -7.19 14.07
N GLU A 20 -8.50 -7.49 13.76
CA GLU A 20 -7.46 -6.48 13.50
C GLU A 20 -7.76 -5.68 12.23
N LEU A 21 -8.16 -6.37 11.15
CA LEU A 21 -8.52 -5.72 9.89
C LEU A 21 -9.74 -4.81 10.04
N LYS A 22 -10.68 -5.11 10.92
CA LYS A 22 -11.81 -4.20 11.21
C LYS A 22 -11.38 -2.92 11.92
N LYS A 23 -10.29 -2.97 12.69
CA LYS A 23 -9.78 -1.81 13.45
C LYS A 23 -8.87 -0.91 12.62
N SER A 24 -8.23 -1.45 11.57
CA SER A 24 -7.25 -0.70 10.78
C SER A 24 -7.82 0.53 10.05
N PRO A 25 -9.04 0.52 9.46
CA PRO A 25 -9.59 1.67 8.75
C PRO A 25 -9.97 2.78 9.73
N THR A 26 -10.40 2.43 10.95
CA THR A 26 -10.81 3.37 11.99
C THR A 26 -9.65 4.21 12.51
N ASN A 27 -8.42 3.71 12.39
CA ASN A 27 -7.20 4.39 12.81
C ASN A 27 -6.34 4.85 11.64
N SER A 28 -6.84 4.76 10.40
CA SER A 28 -6.07 5.13 9.22
C SER A 28 -5.74 6.63 9.25
N PRO A 29 -4.51 7.03 8.88
CA PRO A 29 -4.17 8.43 8.72
C PRO A 29 -5.06 9.08 7.66
N PHE A 30 -5.28 10.39 7.81
CA PHE A 30 -5.98 11.19 6.80
C PHE A 30 -5.14 11.24 5.51
N LEU A 31 -5.79 11.00 4.37
CA LEU A 31 -5.16 11.10 3.06
C LEU A 31 -5.24 12.53 2.55
N LEU A 32 -4.13 13.06 2.06
CA LEU A 32 -4.11 14.37 1.42
C LEU A 32 -4.77 14.31 0.04
N ILE A 33 -5.48 15.38 -0.30
CA ILE A 33 -5.92 15.62 -1.68
C ILE A 33 -4.66 16.03 -2.45
N PRO A 34 -4.31 15.35 -3.53
CA PRO A 34 -3.04 15.59 -4.17
C PRO A 34 -3.05 16.84 -5.09
N ASP A 35 -1.89 17.48 -5.23
CA ASP A 35 -1.67 18.69 -6.03
C ASP A 35 -0.69 18.41 -7.19
N TRP A 36 -1.14 18.50 -8.44
CA TRP A 36 -0.34 18.13 -9.61
C TRP A 36 0.82 19.10 -9.89
N LYS A 37 0.88 20.23 -9.18
CA LYS A 37 1.97 21.21 -9.32
C LYS A 37 3.16 20.90 -8.41
N LEU A 38 3.00 19.98 -7.46
CA LEU A 38 4.01 19.66 -6.46
C LEU A 38 4.58 18.26 -6.70
N PRO A 39 5.88 18.04 -6.41
CA PRO A 39 6.49 16.74 -6.61
C PRO A 39 5.93 15.69 -5.64
N PHE A 40 5.81 14.46 -6.14
CA PHE A 40 5.43 13.30 -5.33
C PHE A 40 6.65 12.58 -4.77
N LYS A 41 6.45 11.86 -3.66
CA LYS A 41 7.41 10.95 -3.06
C LYS A 41 6.82 9.55 -2.98
N VAL A 42 7.51 8.58 -3.53
CA VAL A 42 7.09 7.18 -3.57
C VAL A 42 7.91 6.43 -2.51
N TYR A 43 7.26 5.86 -1.51
CA TYR A 43 7.91 5.05 -0.47
C TYR A 43 7.56 3.59 -0.65
N ILE A 44 8.58 2.77 -0.78
CA ILE A 44 8.48 1.38 -1.19
C ILE A 44 9.11 0.54 -0.08
N ASP A 45 8.36 -0.42 0.46
CA ASP A 45 8.87 -1.44 1.37
C ASP A 45 8.49 -2.85 0.91
N SER A 46 9.39 -3.80 1.14
CA SER A 46 9.18 -5.21 0.81
C SER A 46 9.63 -6.10 1.96
N PHE A 47 8.73 -6.99 2.40
CA PHE A 47 9.00 -7.91 3.49
C PHE A 47 8.39 -9.29 3.24
N GLY A 48 9.25 -10.31 3.23
CA GLY A 48 8.83 -11.70 3.00
C GLY A 48 8.10 -11.85 1.66
N GLU A 49 6.84 -12.23 1.72
CA GLU A 49 5.96 -12.42 0.55
C GLU A 49 5.03 -11.21 0.29
N GLY A 50 5.20 -10.11 1.02
CA GLY A 50 4.40 -8.90 0.92
C GLY A 50 5.20 -7.72 0.40
N ILE A 51 4.56 -6.92 -0.45
CA ILE A 51 5.09 -5.64 -0.93
C ILE A 51 4.07 -4.53 -0.65
N GLY A 52 4.54 -3.36 -0.24
CA GLY A 52 3.71 -2.22 0.14
C GLY A 52 4.33 -0.88 -0.26
N ASP A 53 3.54 -0.03 -0.92
CA ASP A 53 3.96 1.28 -1.44
C ASP A 53 3.01 2.36 -0.90
N SER A 54 3.58 3.53 -0.62
CA SER A 54 2.82 4.71 -0.27
C SER A 54 3.30 5.92 -1.06
N LEU A 55 2.36 6.59 -1.72
CA LEU A 55 2.62 7.86 -2.39
C LEU A 55 2.33 8.99 -1.41
N HIS A 56 3.30 9.87 -1.25
CA HIS A 56 3.26 11.01 -0.35
C HIS A 56 3.47 12.31 -1.13
N GLN A 57 3.03 13.40 -0.52
CA GLN A 57 3.29 14.73 -1.03
C GLN A 57 3.53 15.70 0.13
N THR A 58 4.44 16.64 -0.07
CA THR A 58 4.65 17.76 0.84
C THR A 58 3.82 18.95 0.37
N GLN A 59 2.85 19.40 1.18
CA GLN A 59 1.96 20.51 0.89
C GLN A 59 1.99 21.57 2.00
N ILE A 60 1.62 22.81 1.68
CA ILE A 60 1.41 23.84 2.70
C ILE A 60 -0.05 23.77 3.17
N ILE A 61 -0.25 23.40 4.43
CA ILE A 61 -1.57 23.33 5.07
C ILE A 61 -1.52 24.22 6.31
N ASN A 62 -2.42 25.21 6.40
CA ASN A 62 -2.44 26.19 7.50
C ASN A 62 -1.07 26.84 7.74
N ASP A 63 -0.45 27.34 6.67
CA ASP A 63 0.89 27.98 6.65
C ASP A 63 2.05 27.11 7.13
N LYS A 64 1.87 25.79 7.18
CA LYS A 64 2.91 24.82 7.58
C LYS A 64 3.16 23.81 6.47
N SER A 65 4.43 23.52 6.24
CA SER A 65 4.85 22.42 5.37
C SER A 65 4.55 21.09 6.07
N VAL A 66 3.66 20.30 5.48
CA VAL A 66 3.22 19.00 5.98
C VAL A 66 3.41 17.97 4.88
N GLU A 67 4.15 16.91 5.19
CA GLU A 67 4.18 15.72 4.34
C GLU A 67 3.08 14.76 4.79
N GLY A 68 2.27 14.29 3.85
CA GLY A 68 1.22 13.33 4.13
C GLY A 68 1.01 12.34 2.98
N PRO A 69 0.38 11.20 3.29
CA PRO A 69 0.07 10.17 2.30
C PRO A 69 -1.08 10.63 1.40
N ILE A 70 -0.96 10.39 0.09
CA ILE A 70 -2.04 10.50 -0.89
C ILE A 70 -2.80 9.17 -0.95
N TRP A 71 -2.08 8.05 -1.00
CA TRP A 71 -2.67 6.71 -1.05
C TRP A 71 -1.64 5.63 -0.66
N PHE A 72 -2.16 4.44 -0.35
CA PHE A 72 -1.40 3.25 -0.01
C PHE A 72 -1.80 2.10 -0.93
N ILE A 73 -0.83 1.31 -1.37
CA ILE A 73 -1.06 0.03 -2.03
C ILE A 73 -0.24 -1.06 -1.39
N SER A 74 -0.80 -2.25 -1.36
CA SER A 74 -0.06 -3.44 -1.02
C SER A 74 -0.58 -4.63 -1.81
N ARG A 75 0.28 -5.61 -2.01
CA ARG A 75 -0.11 -6.90 -2.58
C ARG A 75 0.77 -8.00 -2.03
N GLN A 76 0.21 -9.19 -1.96
CA GLN A 76 1.00 -10.40 -1.79
C GLN A 76 1.62 -10.78 -3.13
N ILE A 77 2.84 -11.29 -3.09
CA ILE A 77 3.53 -11.89 -4.21
C ILE A 77 3.70 -13.39 -3.94
N ASN A 78 3.44 -14.20 -4.96
CA ASN A 78 3.76 -15.63 -4.93
C ASN A 78 5.28 -15.80 -4.74
N PRO A 79 5.78 -16.98 -4.32
CA PRO A 79 7.21 -17.20 -4.15
C PRO A 79 7.98 -16.81 -5.42
N THR A 80 8.65 -15.66 -5.34
CA THR A 80 9.51 -15.07 -6.37
C THR A 80 10.87 -14.76 -5.70
N PRO A 81 11.90 -14.34 -6.44
CA PRO A 81 13.26 -14.82 -6.32
C PRO A 81 14.02 -14.09 -5.18
N THR A 82 15.36 -14.04 -5.19
CA THR A 82 16.14 -13.44 -4.09
C THR A 82 15.66 -12.02 -3.71
N LYS A 83 15.78 -11.64 -2.42
CA LYS A 83 15.28 -10.37 -1.86
C LYS A 83 15.54 -9.14 -2.75
N HIS A 84 16.76 -8.99 -3.26
CA HIS A 84 17.17 -7.87 -4.11
C HIS A 84 16.35 -7.77 -5.43
N GLN A 85 15.92 -8.90 -5.98
CA GLN A 85 15.10 -8.92 -7.19
C GLN A 85 13.65 -8.55 -6.88
N MET A 86 13.17 -8.81 -5.65
CA MET A 86 11.85 -8.40 -5.22
C MET A 86 11.75 -6.87 -5.08
N GLU A 87 12.77 -6.23 -4.49
CA GLU A 87 12.82 -4.77 -4.36
C GLU A 87 12.78 -4.08 -5.75
N CYS A 88 13.53 -4.59 -6.73
CA CYS A 88 13.52 -4.05 -8.09
C CYS A 88 12.20 -4.29 -8.82
N LEU A 89 11.66 -5.51 -8.74
CA LEU A 89 10.35 -5.84 -9.33
C LEU A 89 9.25 -4.96 -8.73
N PHE A 90 9.36 -4.70 -7.44
CA PHE A 90 8.39 -3.90 -6.73
C PHE A 90 8.49 -2.42 -7.09
N LEU A 91 9.69 -1.87 -7.25
CA LEU A 91 9.89 -0.52 -7.76
C LEU A 91 9.22 -0.32 -9.12
N VAL A 92 9.42 -1.25 -10.06
CA VAL A 92 8.77 -1.19 -11.38
C VAL A 92 7.25 -1.21 -11.22
N TRP A 93 6.72 -2.12 -10.42
CA TRP A 93 5.28 -2.24 -10.20
C TRP A 93 4.67 -0.99 -9.53
N ALA A 94 5.33 -0.43 -8.51
CA ALA A 94 4.88 0.77 -7.82
C ALA A 94 4.85 1.98 -8.76
N LEU A 95 5.87 2.12 -9.63
CA LEU A 95 5.90 3.17 -10.65
C LEU A 95 4.80 2.98 -11.71
N GLU A 96 4.55 1.74 -12.17
CA GLU A 96 3.44 1.45 -13.08
C GLU A 96 2.08 1.82 -12.49
N LYS A 97 1.89 1.60 -11.18
CA LYS A 97 0.63 1.96 -10.49
C LYS A 97 0.53 3.45 -10.19
N SER A 98 1.67 4.09 -9.91
CA SER A 98 1.77 5.52 -9.68
C SER A 98 1.85 6.34 -10.97
N TYR A 99 1.82 5.71 -12.14
CA TYR A 99 2.05 6.34 -13.44
C TYR A 99 1.23 7.63 -13.64
N TYR A 100 -0.07 7.60 -13.32
CA TYR A 100 -0.95 8.77 -13.45
C TYR A 100 -0.59 9.97 -12.56
N TYR A 101 0.23 9.75 -11.52
CA TYR A 101 0.65 10.77 -10.56
C TYR A 101 2.09 11.25 -10.82
N LEU A 102 2.90 10.49 -11.57
CA LEU A 102 4.33 10.74 -11.75
C LEU A 102 4.72 11.30 -13.13
N ASP A 103 3.74 11.51 -14.02
CA ASP A 103 3.92 12.09 -15.35
C ASP A 103 4.07 13.63 -15.34
#